data_AF-A0A0C3EXR7-F1
#
_entry.id   AF-A0A0C3EXR7-F1
#
_cell.length_a   1.000
_cell.length_b   1.000
_cell.length_c   1.000
_cell.angle_alpha   90.00
_cell.angle_beta   90.00
_cell.angle_gamma   90.00
#
_symmetry.space_group_name_H-M   'P 1'
#
loop_
_entity.id
_entity.type
_entity.pdbx_description
1 polymer ?
#
loop_
_entity_poly.entity_id
_entity_poly.type
_entity_poly.pdbx_seq_one_letter_code
_entity_poly.pdbx_strand_id
1 'polypeptide(L)'
;VSMACLNLPYEIRYQPENMYMAGIIPGPKEPHLMELNHYLKPVIDDLVTSWTTGVHYSKTALHPSGRTVRCAIIAAVMDLLAARKTSQLAPVTSHFYCSVCQSHHLDTLGRTDHEKWELRDSEELRQHAEEWKNALILKEQENIFQSHGTRWSDMWRLPYWDPTRQLVVDAMHCVLEGIAHHHFRTVLG
;
A
#
# COMPACT_ATOMS: atom_id res chain seq x y z
N VAL A 1 -5.65 -10.19 4.34
CA VAL A 1 -4.28 -9.63 4.50
C VAL A 1 -3.34 -10.76 4.87
N SER A 2 -2.35 -11.02 4.03
CA SER A 2 -1.30 -12.00 4.31
C SER A 2 0.07 -11.34 4.14
N MET A 3 1.09 -11.91 4.77
CA MET A 3 2.46 -11.42 4.74
C MET A 3 3.42 -12.58 4.47
N ALA A 4 4.48 -12.29 3.71
CA ALA A 4 5.57 -13.21 3.46
C ALA A 4 6.85 -12.69 4.11
N CYS A 5 7.64 -13.57 4.72
CA CYS A 5 8.95 -13.21 5.24
C CYS A 5 9.97 -13.16 4.10
N LEU A 6 10.40 -11.96 3.72
CA LEU A 6 11.34 -11.77 2.61
C LEU A 6 12.76 -12.26 2.90
N ASN A 7 13.07 -12.58 4.16
CA ASN A 7 14.35 -13.17 4.55
C ASN A 7 14.43 -14.67 4.24
N LEU A 8 13.30 -15.32 3.94
CA LEU A 8 13.28 -16.70 3.47
C LEU A 8 13.71 -16.77 1.99
N PRO A 9 14.37 -17.87 1.58
CA PRO A 9 14.66 -18.13 0.16
C PRO A 9 13.41 -18.01 -0.71
N TYR A 10 13.61 -17.53 -1.94
CA TYR A 10 12.51 -17.24 -2.88
C TYR A 10 11.62 -18.47 -3.13
N GLU A 11 12.23 -19.65 -3.16
CA GLU A 11 11.60 -20.93 -3.47
C GLU A 11 10.59 -21.37 -2.40
N ILE A 12 10.74 -20.89 -1.17
CA ILE A 12 9.93 -21.32 -0.03
C ILE A 12 9.07 -20.21 0.57
N ARG A 13 9.44 -18.94 0.40
CA ARG A 13 8.83 -17.82 1.13
C ARG A 13 7.33 -17.60 0.85
N TYR A 14 6.83 -18.11 -0.26
CA TYR A 14 5.41 -18.04 -0.64
C TYR A 14 4.67 -19.39 -0.53
N GLN A 15 5.33 -20.44 0.00
CA GLN A 15 4.64 -21.68 0.32
C GLN A 15 3.60 -21.41 1.42
N PRO A 16 2.41 -22.04 1.38
CA PRO A 16 1.33 -21.79 2.33
C PRO A 16 1.76 -21.86 3.80
N GLU A 17 2.67 -22.77 4.16
CA GLU A 17 3.24 -22.95 5.50
C GLU A 17 4.13 -21.79 5.97
N ASN A 18 4.67 -20.99 5.05
CA ASN A 18 5.56 -19.85 5.33
C ASN A 18 4.84 -18.49 5.20
N MET A 19 3.55 -18.50 4.85
CA MET A 19 2.72 -17.32 4.73
C MET A 19 2.01 -17.02 6.06
N TYR A 20 2.15 -15.80 6.54
CA TYR A 20 1.45 -15.33 7.74
C TYR A 20 0.10 -14.70 7.36
N MET A 21 -1.00 -15.27 7.84
CA MET A 21 -2.33 -14.68 7.68
C MET A 21 -2.56 -13.62 8.77
N ALA A 22 -2.36 -12.34 8.42
CA ALA A 22 -2.44 -11.22 9.36
C ALA A 22 -3.88 -10.76 9.63
N GLY A 23 -4.82 -11.03 8.72
CA GLY A 23 -6.21 -10.65 8.91
C GLY A 23 -7.13 -11.09 7.79
N ILE A 24 -8.41 -11.26 8.11
CA ILE A 24 -9.47 -11.61 7.17
C ILE A 24 -10.45 -10.45 7.10
N ILE A 25 -10.72 -9.98 5.89
CA ILE A 25 -11.74 -8.96 5.63
C ILE A 25 -13.00 -9.73 5.21
N PRO A 26 -14.10 -9.66 5.98
CA PRO A 26 -15.31 -10.40 5.65
C PRO A 26 -15.98 -9.82 4.40
N GLY A 27 -16.40 -10.71 3.49
CA GLY A 27 -17.31 -10.36 2.41
C GLY A 27 -18.77 -10.26 2.89
N PRO A 28 -19.75 -10.03 1.98
CA PRO A 28 -19.62 -10.00 0.53
C PRO A 28 -19.27 -8.62 -0.05
N LYS A 29 -19.33 -7.56 0.77
CA LYS A 29 -19.03 -6.19 0.35
C LYS A 29 -17.64 -5.80 0.84
N GLU A 30 -16.92 -5.07 0.00
CA GLU A 30 -15.64 -4.49 0.40
C GLU A 30 -15.85 -3.39 1.46
N PRO A 31 -14.88 -3.20 2.38
CA PRO A 31 -14.90 -2.09 3.33
C PRO A 31 -15.05 -0.74 2.63
N HIS A 32 -15.86 0.12 3.22
CA HIS A 32 -16.16 1.44 2.69
C HIS A 32 -15.13 2.47 3.16
N LEU A 33 -14.63 3.30 2.22
CA LEU A 33 -13.70 4.41 2.50
C LEU A 33 -12.52 4.01 3.40
N MET A 34 -12.58 4.44 4.67
CA MET A 34 -11.54 4.27 5.68
C MET A 34 -11.70 3.01 6.54
N GLU A 35 -12.77 2.24 6.38
CA GLU A 35 -13.02 1.07 7.21
C GLU A 35 -11.90 0.03 7.11
N LEU A 36 -11.16 0.03 6.00
CA LEU A 36 -9.99 -0.82 5.82
C LEU A 36 -8.89 -0.56 6.88
N ASN A 37 -8.78 0.67 7.38
CA ASN A 37 -7.88 1.00 8.49
C ASN A 37 -8.20 0.14 9.73
N HIS A 38 -9.47 -0.12 10.05
CA HIS A 38 -9.84 -0.93 11.21
C HIS A 38 -9.31 -2.36 11.13
N TYR A 39 -9.24 -2.93 9.92
CA TYR A 39 -8.70 -4.26 9.69
C TYR A 39 -7.17 -4.29 9.68
N LEU A 40 -6.52 -3.21 9.23
CA LEU A 40 -5.07 -3.10 9.18
C LEU A 40 -4.47 -2.69 10.53
N LYS A 41 -5.21 -1.97 11.36
CA LYS A 41 -4.73 -1.40 12.61
C LYS A 41 -3.99 -2.41 13.51
N PRO A 42 -4.49 -3.64 13.76
CA PRO A 42 -3.79 -4.59 14.62
C PRO A 42 -2.41 -4.98 14.08
N VAL A 43 -2.30 -5.30 12.79
CA VAL A 43 -0.99 -5.64 12.19
C VAL A 43 -0.05 -4.44 12.15
N ILE A 44 -0.58 -3.24 11.95
CA ILE A 44 0.21 -2.00 12.00
C ILE A 44 0.68 -1.70 13.43
N ASP A 45 -0.13 -1.94 14.46
CA ASP A 45 0.28 -1.79 15.87
C ASP A 45 1.49 -2.68 16.20
N ASP A 46 1.46 -3.95 15.78
CA ASP A 46 2.56 -4.89 15.94
C ASP A 46 3.81 -4.44 15.18
N LEU A 47 3.65 -3.94 13.95
CA LEU A 47 4.76 -3.48 13.11
C LEU A 47 5.37 -2.17 13.61
N VAL A 48 4.59 -1.25 14.15
CA VAL A 48 5.10 -0.04 14.81
C VAL A 48 5.96 -0.43 16.01
N THR A 49 5.47 -1.35 16.84
CA THR A 49 6.24 -1.86 18.00
C THR A 49 7.53 -2.55 17.53
N SER A 50 7.40 -3.45 16.55
CA SER A 50 8.55 -4.17 15.98
C SER A 50 9.58 -3.24 15.34
N TRP A 51 9.17 -2.15 14.71
CA TRP A 51 10.11 -1.19 14.12
C TRP A 51 10.80 -0.30 15.16
N THR A 52 10.03 0.23 16.11
CA THR A 52 10.53 1.23 17.08
C THR A 52 11.42 0.61 18.15
N THR A 53 10.93 -0.41 18.84
CA THR A 53 11.66 -1.07 19.93
C THR A 53 12.26 -2.41 19.50
N GLY A 54 11.58 -3.12 18.59
CA GLY A 54 11.93 -4.48 18.22
C GLY A 54 11.30 -5.52 19.14
N VAL A 55 11.15 -6.73 18.63
CA VAL A 55 10.66 -7.88 19.38
C VAL A 55 11.87 -8.70 19.87
N HIS A 56 12.00 -8.82 21.19
CA HIS A 56 13.05 -9.63 21.79
C HIS A 56 12.63 -11.10 21.86
N TYR A 57 13.39 -11.97 21.19
CA TYR A 57 13.25 -13.41 21.29
C TYR A 57 14.31 -13.94 22.25
N SER A 58 13.88 -14.66 23.29
CA SER A 58 14.78 -15.23 24.29
C SER A 58 15.74 -16.28 23.74
N LYS A 59 15.40 -16.91 22.61
CA LYS A 59 16.23 -17.87 21.88
C LYS A 59 15.79 -17.96 20.42
N THR A 60 16.76 -18.11 19.51
CA THR A 60 16.52 -18.48 18.11
C THR A 60 17.50 -19.58 17.69
N ALA A 61 17.29 -20.21 16.53
CA ALA A 61 18.11 -21.34 16.07
C ALA A 61 19.63 -21.03 16.07
N LEU A 62 20.01 -19.80 15.67
CA LEU A 62 21.41 -19.36 15.62
C LEU A 62 21.85 -18.48 16.80
N HIS A 63 20.92 -18.09 17.69
CA HIS A 63 21.23 -17.21 18.83
C HIS A 63 20.63 -17.80 20.11
N PRO A 64 21.37 -18.71 20.80
CA PRO A 64 20.92 -19.36 22.04
C PRO A 64 20.64 -18.39 23.18
N SER A 65 21.36 -17.26 23.23
CA SER A 65 21.19 -16.16 24.19
C SER A 65 20.10 -15.17 23.82
N GLY A 66 19.32 -15.47 22.77
CA GLY A 66 18.29 -14.60 22.25
C GLY A 66 18.81 -13.49 21.34
N ARG A 67 17.88 -12.74 20.77
CA ARG A 67 18.14 -11.58 19.91
C ARG A 67 16.90 -10.70 19.79
N THR A 68 17.12 -9.41 19.58
CA THR A 68 16.05 -8.49 19.18
C THR A 68 15.97 -8.44 17.66
N VAL A 69 14.75 -8.52 17.13
CA VAL A 69 14.46 -8.45 15.69
C VAL A 69 13.50 -7.30 15.44
N ARG A 70 13.68 -6.62 14.30
CA ARG A 70 12.78 -5.59 13.81
C ARG A 70 12.21 -6.03 12.46
N CYS A 71 10.94 -5.73 12.24
CA CYS A 71 10.25 -6.02 10.99
C CYS A 71 9.92 -4.72 10.26
N ALA A 72 9.97 -4.78 8.93
CA ALA A 72 9.51 -3.71 8.07
C ALA A 72 8.70 -4.27 6.90
N ILE A 73 7.65 -3.56 6.48
CA ILE A 73 7.00 -3.82 5.19
C ILE A 73 7.90 -3.25 4.11
N ILE A 74 8.31 -4.07 3.15
CA ILE A 74 9.11 -3.64 1.99
C ILE A 74 8.23 -3.37 0.78
N ALA A 75 7.24 -4.23 0.53
CA ALA A 75 6.31 -4.11 -0.57
C ALA A 75 4.90 -4.53 -0.12
N ALA A 76 3.91 -3.77 -0.57
CA ALA A 76 2.50 -4.07 -0.42
C ALA A 76 1.95 -4.39 -1.82
N VAL A 77 1.63 -5.66 -2.05
CA VAL A 77 1.14 -6.19 -3.33
C VAL A 77 -0.36 -6.36 -3.22
N MET A 78 -1.10 -5.72 -4.12
CA MET A 78 -2.55 -5.82 -4.19
C MET A 78 -3.04 -5.31 -5.55
N ASP A 79 -4.26 -5.69 -5.93
CA ASP A 79 -4.91 -5.07 -7.09
C ASP A 79 -5.02 -3.55 -6.90
N LEU A 80 -5.28 -2.85 -8.00
CA LEU A 80 -5.25 -1.40 -8.01
C LEU A 80 -6.34 -0.76 -7.12
N LEU A 81 -7.51 -1.39 -6.99
CA LEU A 81 -8.60 -0.87 -6.15
C LEU A 81 -8.25 -1.00 -4.67
N ALA A 82 -7.76 -2.18 -4.26
CA ALA A 82 -7.25 -2.44 -2.93
C ALA A 82 -6.06 -1.53 -2.58
N ALA A 83 -5.17 -1.23 -3.54
CA ALA A 83 -4.03 -0.32 -3.37
C ALA A 83 -4.49 1.09 -2.97
N ARG A 84 -5.49 1.63 -3.68
CA ARG A 84 -6.05 2.95 -3.39
C ARG A 84 -6.72 3.00 -2.03
N LYS A 85 -7.52 1.99 -1.70
CA LYS A 85 -8.20 1.93 -0.39
C LYS A 85 -7.21 1.74 0.76
N THR A 86 -6.23 0.84 0.64
CA THR A 86 -5.25 0.57 1.70
C THR A 86 -4.43 1.80 2.02
N SER A 87 -3.99 2.52 1.00
CA SER A 87 -3.19 3.73 1.15
C SER A 87 -4.01 5.00 1.26
N GLN A 88 -5.34 4.88 1.24
CA GLN A 88 -6.29 5.98 1.33
C GLN A 88 -6.07 7.07 0.27
N LEU A 89 -5.61 6.65 -0.91
CA LEU A 89 -5.42 7.49 -2.08
C LEU A 89 -6.72 7.59 -2.89
N ALA A 90 -6.81 8.62 -3.72
CA ALA A 90 -7.92 8.81 -4.63
C ALA A 90 -8.10 7.61 -5.58
N PRO A 91 -9.35 7.29 -5.96
CA PRO A 91 -9.63 6.18 -6.85
C PRO A 91 -9.03 6.44 -8.24
N VAL A 92 -8.83 5.37 -9.00
CA VAL A 92 -8.25 5.39 -10.36
C VAL A 92 -9.07 6.21 -11.35
N THR A 93 -10.37 6.39 -11.08
CA THR A 93 -11.30 7.18 -11.89
C THR A 93 -11.28 8.67 -11.54
N SER A 94 -10.52 9.09 -10.53
CA SER A 94 -10.33 10.49 -10.19
C SER A 94 -9.32 11.17 -11.12
N HIS A 95 -9.20 12.49 -11.02
CA HIS A 95 -8.14 13.21 -11.70
C HIS A 95 -6.74 12.83 -11.18
N PHE A 96 -6.63 12.26 -9.97
CA PHE A 96 -5.39 11.72 -9.40
C PHE A 96 -5.26 10.22 -9.68
N TYR A 97 -5.11 9.86 -10.95
CA TYR A 97 -5.09 8.45 -11.36
C TYR A 97 -3.75 7.74 -11.08
N CYS A 98 -2.62 8.45 -10.91
CA CYS A 98 -1.32 7.84 -10.61
C CYS A 98 -0.94 7.97 -9.12
N SER A 99 -0.42 6.91 -8.50
CA SER A 99 0.11 6.93 -7.12
C SER A 99 1.62 7.19 -7.07
N VAL A 100 2.32 7.05 -8.19
CA VAL A 100 3.80 7.05 -8.26
C VAL A 100 4.33 8.40 -8.75
N CYS A 101 3.75 8.92 -9.84
CA CYS A 101 4.21 10.15 -10.48
C CYS A 101 3.16 11.26 -10.43
N GLN A 102 3.59 12.46 -10.78
CA GLN A 102 2.74 13.66 -10.82
C GLN A 102 1.85 13.72 -12.08
N SER A 103 1.70 12.63 -12.84
CA SER A 103 0.72 12.61 -13.94
C SER A 103 -0.69 12.53 -13.35
N HIS A 104 -1.46 13.60 -13.53
CA HIS A 104 -2.82 13.78 -13.07
C HIS A 104 -3.58 14.66 -14.09
N HIS A 105 -4.91 14.61 -14.08
CA HIS A 105 -5.79 15.19 -15.10
C HIS A 105 -5.73 14.54 -16.49
N LEU A 106 -6.75 14.82 -17.31
CA LEU A 106 -6.95 14.16 -18.60
C LEU A 106 -5.91 14.54 -19.66
N ASP A 107 -5.28 15.71 -19.53
CA ASP A 107 -4.25 16.22 -20.43
C ASP A 107 -2.91 15.46 -20.32
N THR A 108 -2.64 14.85 -19.17
CA THR A 108 -1.46 13.98 -18.98
C THR A 108 -1.74 12.50 -19.22
N LEU A 109 -3.01 12.11 -19.42
CA LEU A 109 -3.41 10.72 -19.59
C LEU A 109 -2.84 10.15 -20.90
N GLY A 110 -2.23 8.97 -20.81
CA GLY A 110 -1.64 8.29 -21.99
C GLY A 110 -0.27 8.81 -22.40
N ARG A 111 0.36 9.68 -21.60
CA ARG A 111 1.78 10.00 -21.75
C ARG A 111 2.63 8.72 -21.75
N THR A 112 3.71 8.73 -22.52
CA THR A 112 4.67 7.61 -22.65
C THR A 112 6.12 8.03 -22.46
N ASP A 113 6.36 9.34 -22.32
CA ASP A 113 7.65 9.98 -22.10
C ASP A 113 8.11 9.87 -20.63
N HIS A 114 8.17 8.64 -20.14
CA HIS A 114 8.42 8.29 -18.74
C HIS A 114 9.72 8.88 -18.15
N GLU A 115 10.72 9.17 -18.99
CA GLU A 115 11.94 9.87 -18.57
C GLU A 115 11.69 11.30 -18.07
N LYS A 116 10.56 11.92 -18.44
CA LYS A 116 10.15 13.26 -18.01
C LYS A 116 9.12 13.24 -16.88
N TRP A 117 8.82 12.07 -16.32
CA TRP A 117 7.84 11.97 -15.25
C TRP A 117 8.48 12.29 -13.92
N GLU A 118 7.91 13.26 -13.22
CA GLU A 118 8.32 13.59 -11.86
C GLU A 118 7.60 12.68 -10.88
N LEU A 119 8.35 12.14 -9.92
CA LEU A 119 7.77 11.34 -8.84
C LEU A 119 6.96 12.23 -7.90
N ARG A 120 5.94 11.66 -7.28
CA ARG A 120 5.25 12.29 -6.16
C ARG A 120 6.19 12.36 -4.95
N ASP A 121 6.12 13.44 -4.20
CA ASP A 121 6.81 13.54 -2.92
C ASP A 121 5.99 12.77 -1.86
N SER A 122 6.60 11.73 -1.29
CA SER A 122 5.96 10.93 -0.24
C SER A 122 5.76 11.71 1.05
N GLU A 123 6.63 12.68 1.37
CA GLU A 123 6.49 13.49 2.57
C GLU A 123 5.36 14.50 2.40
N GLU A 124 5.21 15.08 1.21
CA GLU A 124 4.07 15.93 0.90
C GLU A 124 2.74 15.15 1.01
N LEU A 125 2.70 13.93 0.46
CA LEU A 125 1.53 13.04 0.61
C LEU A 125 1.21 12.74 2.09
N ARG A 126 2.25 12.55 2.90
CA ARG A 126 2.10 12.33 4.34
C ARG A 126 1.54 13.56 5.04
N GLN A 127 2.10 14.73 4.76
CA GLN A 127 1.64 16.01 5.31
C GLN A 127 0.15 16.19 5.03
N HIS A 128 -0.28 16.06 3.78
CA HIS A 128 -1.70 16.18 3.39
C HIS A 128 -2.59 15.14 4.07
N ALA A 129 -2.09 13.91 4.27
CA ALA A 129 -2.82 12.87 5.00
C ALA A 129 -2.96 13.18 6.50
N GLU A 130 -1.94 13.79 7.12
CA GLU A 130 -1.97 14.24 8.51
C GLU A 130 -2.89 15.45 8.68
N GLU A 131 -2.86 16.42 7.77
CA GLU A 131 -3.81 17.54 7.72
C GLU A 131 -5.26 17.03 7.59
N TRP A 132 -5.49 16.07 6.69
CA TRP A 132 -6.79 15.41 6.55
C TRP A 132 -7.25 14.75 7.86
N LYS A 133 -6.33 14.07 8.56
CA LYS A 133 -6.62 13.40 9.84
C LYS A 133 -7.01 14.39 10.94
N ASN A 134 -6.30 15.53 10.99
CA ASN A 134 -6.39 16.50 12.06
C ASN A 134 -7.44 17.60 11.80
N ALA A 135 -8.01 17.66 10.60
CA ALA A 135 -9.10 18.55 10.24
C ALA A 135 -10.29 18.40 11.21
N LEU A 136 -10.88 19.53 11.62
CA LEU A 136 -11.88 19.55 12.69
C LEU A 136 -13.28 19.20 12.19
N ILE A 137 -13.54 19.43 10.90
CA ILE A 137 -14.84 19.21 10.29
C ILE A 137 -14.74 18.43 8.97
N LEU A 138 -15.78 17.67 8.65
CA LEU A 138 -15.85 16.86 7.42
C LEU A 138 -15.67 17.69 6.14
N LYS A 139 -16.09 18.95 6.14
CA LYS A 139 -15.92 19.84 4.99
C LYS A 139 -14.45 20.13 4.68
N GLU A 140 -13.62 20.29 5.72
CA GLU A 140 -12.18 20.51 5.55
C GLU A 140 -11.51 19.23 5.03
N GLN A 141 -11.86 18.08 5.60
CA GLN A 141 -11.43 16.77 5.11
C GLN A 141 -11.75 16.57 3.63
N GLU A 142 -12.97 16.90 3.21
CA GLU A 142 -13.37 16.79 1.81
C GLU A 142 -12.56 17.75 0.93
N ASN A 143 -12.37 19.00 1.35
CA ASN A 143 -11.58 19.97 0.59
C ASN A 143 -10.11 19.52 0.42
N ILE A 144 -9.48 18.99 1.47
CA ILE A 144 -8.12 18.45 1.42
C ILE A 144 -8.07 17.24 0.47
N PHE A 145 -9.03 16.31 0.58
CA PHE A 145 -9.07 15.16 -0.31
C PHE A 145 -9.28 15.56 -1.78
N GLN A 146 -10.15 16.52 -2.07
CA GLN A 146 -10.37 17.01 -3.42
C GLN A 146 -9.13 17.72 -4.00
N SER A 147 -8.35 18.38 -3.15
CA SER A 147 -7.17 19.14 -3.57
C SER A 147 -5.92 18.28 -3.74
N HIS A 148 -5.75 17.25 -2.91
CA HIS A 148 -4.50 16.46 -2.84
C HIS A 148 -4.68 14.97 -3.15
N GLY A 149 -5.92 14.47 -3.17
CA GLY A 149 -6.23 13.10 -3.51
C GLY A 149 -5.77 12.07 -2.48
N THR A 150 -5.64 12.45 -1.21
CA THR A 150 -5.18 11.57 -0.12
C THR A 150 -6.00 11.76 1.14
N ARG A 151 -6.15 10.70 1.93
CA ARG A 151 -6.72 10.70 3.29
C ARG A 151 -5.77 9.97 4.23
N TRP A 152 -6.10 9.94 5.52
CA TRP A 152 -5.31 9.22 6.51
C TRP A 152 -5.44 7.69 6.37
N SER A 153 -4.34 7.04 6.01
CA SER A 153 -4.13 5.59 6.15
C SER A 153 -3.37 5.27 7.44
N ASP A 154 -3.75 4.19 8.13
CA ASP A 154 -2.96 3.68 9.27
C ASP A 154 -1.52 3.29 8.87
N MET A 155 -1.27 3.04 7.57
CA MET A 155 0.08 2.78 7.05
C MET A 155 1.07 3.92 7.35
N TRP A 156 0.60 5.17 7.42
CA TRP A 156 1.44 6.34 7.75
C TRP A 156 2.02 6.32 9.16
N ARG A 157 1.54 5.42 10.03
CA ARG A 157 2.15 5.19 11.35
C ARG A 157 3.51 4.50 11.26
N LEU A 158 3.81 3.86 10.13
CA LEU A 158 5.11 3.27 9.84
C LEU A 158 6.03 4.38 9.28
N PRO A 159 7.10 4.79 9.97
CA PRO A 159 7.92 5.94 9.56
C PRO A 159 8.64 5.76 8.22
N TYR A 160 8.76 4.52 7.74
CA TYR A 160 9.40 4.17 6.48
C TYR A 160 8.41 3.96 5.33
N TRP A 161 7.10 4.13 5.58
CA TRP A 161 6.08 3.91 4.57
C TRP A 161 6.15 4.96 3.47
N ASP A 162 6.31 4.49 2.23
CA ASP A 162 6.29 5.32 1.04
C ASP A 162 5.36 4.67 -0.01
N PRO A 163 4.12 5.16 -0.19
CA PRO A 163 3.18 4.58 -1.13
C PRO A 163 3.61 4.75 -2.59
N THR A 164 4.52 5.67 -2.91
CA THR A 164 5.01 5.87 -4.28
C THR A 164 5.99 4.78 -4.71
N ARG A 165 6.62 4.10 -3.74
CA ARG A 165 7.63 3.05 -3.96
C ARG A 165 7.19 1.67 -3.51
N GLN A 166 6.39 1.60 -2.45
CA GLN A 166 6.05 0.35 -1.78
C GLN A 166 4.70 -0.22 -2.18
N LEU A 167 3.81 0.57 -2.81
CA LEU A 167 2.63 0.04 -3.50
C LEU A 167 3.05 -0.47 -4.87
N VAL A 168 3.43 -1.74 -4.92
CA VAL A 168 3.92 -2.36 -6.14
C VAL A 168 2.76 -2.81 -7.02
N VAL A 169 2.99 -2.77 -8.33
CA VAL A 169 2.02 -3.24 -9.32
C VAL A 169 1.87 -4.74 -9.19
N ASP A 170 0.64 -5.21 -8.99
CA ASP A 170 0.33 -6.63 -9.03
C ASP A 170 0.38 -7.15 -10.46
N ALA A 171 1.40 -7.96 -10.75
CA ALA A 171 1.62 -8.53 -12.07
C ALA A 171 0.46 -9.42 -12.53
N MET A 172 -0.23 -10.12 -11.62
CA MET A 172 -1.32 -11.00 -12.01
C MET A 172 -2.49 -10.17 -12.58
N HIS A 173 -3.00 -9.22 -11.80
CA HIS A 173 -4.15 -8.43 -12.21
C HIS A 173 -3.80 -7.38 -13.28
N CYS A 174 -2.64 -6.73 -13.19
CA CYS A 174 -2.27 -5.68 -14.13
C CYS A 174 -1.74 -6.22 -15.45
N VAL A 175 -0.79 -7.16 -15.42
CA VAL A 175 -0.10 -7.63 -16.63
C VAL A 175 -0.85 -8.79 -17.27
N LEU A 176 -1.19 -9.84 -16.50
CA LEU A 176 -1.79 -11.04 -17.07
C LEU A 176 -3.28 -10.84 -17.36
N GLU A 177 -4.06 -10.42 -16.37
CA GLU A 177 -5.51 -10.24 -16.52
C GLU A 177 -5.90 -8.91 -17.17
N GLY A 178 -5.04 -7.90 -17.07
CA GLY A 178 -5.26 -6.59 -17.69
C GLY A 178 -4.67 -6.52 -19.10
N ILE A 179 -3.36 -6.27 -19.19
CA ILE A 179 -2.68 -5.96 -20.46
C ILE A 179 -2.75 -7.13 -21.44
N ALA A 180 -2.32 -8.34 -21.02
CA ALA A 180 -2.28 -9.49 -21.92
C ALA A 180 -3.68 -9.86 -22.40
N HIS A 181 -4.67 -9.91 -21.49
CA HIS A 181 -6.07 -10.15 -21.86
C HIS A 181 -6.60 -9.14 -22.87
N HIS A 182 -6.39 -7.84 -22.63
CA HIS A 182 -6.80 -6.80 -23.57
C HIS A 182 -6.11 -6.94 -24.92
N HIS A 183 -4.80 -7.19 -24.92
CA HIS A 183 -4.02 -7.33 -26.15
C HIS A 183 -4.52 -8.51 -26.99
N PHE A 184 -4.70 -9.68 -26.40
CA PHE A 184 -5.19 -10.84 -27.14
C PHE A 184 -6.64 -10.65 -27.59
N ARG A 185 -7.55 -10.28 -26.69
CA ARG A 185 -8.99 -10.28 -27.02
C ARG A 185 -9.50 -9.05 -27.77
N THR A 186 -8.81 -7.92 -27.67
CA THR A 186 -9.27 -6.64 -28.24
C THR A 186 -8.40 -6.17 -29.39
N VAL A 187 -7.07 -6.29 -29.24
CA VAL A 187 -6.13 -5.78 -30.24
C VAL A 187 -5.88 -6.80 -31.34
N LEU A 188 -5.59 -8.06 -30.97
CA LEU A 188 -5.26 -9.11 -31.94
C LEU A 188 -6.49 -9.89 -32.44
N GLY A 189 -7.50 -10.11 -31.57
CA GLY A 189 -8.71 -10.88 -31.87
C GLY A 189 -8.55 -12.37 -31.58
#